data_AF-A0A7Z0S512-F1
#
_entry.id   AF-A0A7Z0S512-F1
#
_cell.length_a   1.000
_cell.length_b   1.000
_cell.length_c   1.000
_cell.angle_alpha   90.00
_cell.angle_beta   90.00
_cell.angle_gamma   90.00
#
_symmetry.space_group_name_H-M   'P 1'
#
loop_
_entity.id
_entity.type
_entity.pdbx_description
1 polymer ?
#
loop_
_entity_poly.entity_id
_entity_poly.type
_entity_poly.pdbx_seq_one_letter_code
_entity_poly.pdbx_strand_id
1 'polypeptide(L)'
;MEELIKIFEPKFNGIYGWTTNGHEAVPPIHDFPIEVKERVDYFADLADDGLTFLGILDYIFSEEKTEDYDFGASKPWLPMTEGFKEWVNCLHSLAQMEVAVYLLYGRSESVAVE
;
A
#
# COMPACT_ATOMS: atom_id res chain seq x y z
N MET A 1 18.64 -14.59 -9.70
CA MET A 1 19.16 -13.75 -8.60
C MET A 1 18.96 -12.27 -8.91
N GLU A 2 19.40 -11.81 -10.09
CA GLU A 2 19.18 -10.42 -10.55
C GLU A 2 17.70 -10.00 -10.59
N GLU A 3 16.80 -10.87 -11.06
CA GLU A 3 15.36 -10.57 -11.08
C GLU A 3 14.76 -10.40 -9.67
N LEU A 4 15.20 -11.22 -8.72
CA LEU A 4 14.78 -11.11 -7.33
C LEU A 4 15.24 -9.78 -6.71
N ILE A 5 16.47 -9.35 -7.02
CA ILE A 5 17.01 -8.06 -6.57
C ILE A 5 16.15 -6.90 -7.11
N LYS A 6 15.78 -6.95 -8.39
CA LYS A 6 14.95 -5.91 -9.03
C LYS A 6 13.58 -5.75 -8.38
N ILE A 7 12.98 -6.82 -7.86
CA ILE A 7 11.68 -6.74 -7.16
C ILE A 7 11.84 -6.52 -5.64
N PHE A 8 13.01 -6.83 -5.08
CA PHE A 8 13.28 -6.68 -3.65
C PHE A 8 13.70 -5.26 -3.29
N GLU A 9 14.66 -4.67 -4.01
CA GLU A 9 15.25 -3.37 -3.67
C GLU A 9 14.20 -2.24 -3.59
N PRO A 10 13.24 -2.11 -4.53
CA PRO A 10 12.21 -1.08 -4.42
C PRO A 10 11.39 -1.22 -3.14
N LYS A 11 10.95 -2.45 -2.80
CA LYS A 11 10.16 -2.70 -1.59
C LYS A 11 10.97 -2.43 -0.33
N PHE A 12 12.22 -2.90 -0.30
CA PHE A 12 13.11 -2.69 0.84
C PHE A 12 13.35 -1.20 1.08
N ASN A 13 13.60 -0.44 0.02
CA ASN A 13 13.75 1.01 0.09
C ASN A 13 12.44 1.70 0.49
N GLY A 14 11.29 1.24 0.02
CA GLY A 14 9.98 1.73 0.43
C GLY A 14 9.67 1.50 1.93
N ILE A 15 10.34 0.54 2.58
CA ILE A 15 10.17 0.27 4.02
C ILE A 15 11.23 1.02 4.85
N TYR A 16 12.49 0.96 4.44
CA TYR A 16 13.64 1.36 5.25
C TYR A 16 14.37 2.62 4.74
N GLY A 17 14.01 3.14 3.57
CA GLY A 17 14.65 4.28 2.91
C GLY A 17 14.34 5.64 3.53
N TRP A 18 14.11 5.69 4.85
CA TRP A 18 13.85 6.91 5.59
C TRP A 18 15.07 7.82 5.55
N THR A 19 14.83 9.12 5.43
CA THR A 19 15.88 10.14 5.49
C THR A 19 15.56 11.17 6.57
N THR A 20 16.44 12.15 6.74
CA THR A 20 16.22 13.24 7.70
C THR A 20 16.38 14.59 7.02
N ASN A 21 15.52 15.54 7.35
CA ASN A 21 15.67 16.95 7.00
C ASN A 21 15.84 17.75 8.30
N GLY A 22 17.09 17.95 8.72
CA GLY A 22 17.41 18.55 10.01
C GLY A 22 16.96 17.66 11.18
N HIS A 23 15.86 18.02 11.83
CA HIS A 23 15.31 17.30 12.99
C HIS A 23 14.07 16.46 12.66
N GLU A 24 13.61 16.47 11.41
CA GLU A 24 12.42 15.74 10.98
C GLU A 24 12.78 14.49 10.20
N ALA A 25 12.03 13.40 10.43
CA ALA A 25 12.12 12.18 9.63
C ALA A 25 11.29 12.35 8.36
N VAL A 26 11.89 12.03 7.22
CA VAL A 26 11.24 12.09 5.90
C VAL A 26 10.96 10.65 5.45
N PRO A 27 9.70 10.29 5.15
CA PRO A 27 9.34 8.94 4.76
C PRO A 27 9.92 8.59 3.37
N PRO A 28 10.08 7.28 3.07
CA PRO A 28 10.45 6.83 1.74
C PRO A 28 9.45 7.27 0.66
N ILE A 29 9.95 7.47 -0.56
CA ILE A 29 9.10 7.68 -1.74
C ILE A 29 8.73 6.31 -2.31
N HIS A 30 7.45 6.12 -2.62
CA HIS A 30 6.92 4.88 -3.16
C HIS A 30 6.64 5.01 -4.66
N ASP A 31 7.34 4.19 -5.46
CA ASP A 31 7.14 4.10 -6.92
C ASP A 31 6.34 2.83 -7.25
N PHE A 32 5.06 2.85 -6.90
CA PHE A 32 4.18 1.72 -7.15
C PHE A 32 3.79 1.63 -8.63
N PRO A 33 3.69 0.40 -9.19
CA PRO A 33 2.94 0.19 -10.42
C PRO A 33 1.52 0.75 -10.28
N ILE A 34 0.96 1.27 -11.39
CA ILE A 34 -0.35 1.94 -11.37
C ILE A 34 -1.45 1.06 -10.77
N GLU A 35 -1.48 -0.24 -11.13
CA GLU A 35 -2.47 -1.20 -10.61
C GLU A 35 -2.36 -1.40 -9.09
N VAL A 36 -1.15 -1.28 -8.54
CA VAL A 36 -0.90 -1.36 -7.10
C VAL A 36 -1.39 -0.10 -6.41
N LYS A 37 -0.99 1.07 -6.93
CA LYS A 37 -1.40 2.36 -6.38
C LYS A 37 -2.92 2.52 -6.39
N GLU A 38 -3.56 2.23 -7.51
CA GLU A 38 -5.02 2.32 -7.67
C GLU A 38 -5.75 1.43 -6.66
N ARG A 39 -5.32 0.17 -6.50
CA ARG A 39 -5.93 -0.74 -5.52
C ARG A 39 -5.72 -0.28 -4.08
N VAL A 40 -4.50 0.13 -3.74
CA VAL A 40 -4.16 0.61 -2.39
C VAL A 40 -4.98 1.85 -2.05
N ASP A 41 -5.00 2.86 -2.93
CA ASP A 41 -5.76 4.09 -2.71
C ASP A 41 -7.26 3.82 -2.64
N TYR A 42 -7.78 2.92 -3.48
CA TYR A 42 -9.20 2.56 -3.50
C TYR A 42 -9.74 2.11 -2.14
N PHE A 43 -9.06 1.14 -1.52
CA PHE A 43 -9.46 0.60 -0.22
C PHE A 43 -9.08 1.53 0.93
N ALA A 44 -8.01 2.30 0.78
CA ALA A 44 -7.56 3.18 1.83
C ALA A 44 -8.47 4.42 2.01
N ASP A 45 -9.31 4.77 1.04
CA ASP A 45 -10.41 5.72 1.22
C ASP A 45 -11.50 5.21 2.18
N LEU A 46 -11.63 3.89 2.36
CA LEU A 46 -12.59 3.34 3.33
C LEU A 46 -12.18 3.64 4.79
N ALA A 47 -10.96 4.15 5.01
CA ALA A 47 -10.56 4.70 6.31
C ALA A 47 -11.48 5.83 6.76
N ASP A 48 -11.89 6.70 5.83
CA ASP A 48 -12.76 7.85 6.13
C ASP A 48 -14.17 7.40 6.52
N ASP A 49 -14.57 6.20 6.08
CA ASP A 49 -15.84 5.57 6.42
C ASP A 49 -15.76 4.68 7.68
N GLY A 50 -14.62 4.67 8.37
CA GLY A 50 -14.43 4.00 9.66
C GLY A 50 -13.81 2.60 9.58
N LEU A 51 -13.30 2.18 8.42
CA LEU A 51 -12.56 0.91 8.31
C LEU A 51 -11.21 1.00 9.05
N THR A 52 -10.87 -0.05 9.79
CA THR A 52 -9.60 -0.08 10.53
C THR A 52 -8.40 -0.22 9.59
N PHE A 53 -7.23 0.25 10.04
CA PHE A 53 -5.98 0.11 9.28
C PHE A 53 -5.68 -1.35 8.87
N LEU A 54 -5.89 -2.30 9.79
CA LEU A 54 -5.71 -3.72 9.48
C LEU A 54 -6.75 -4.23 8.49
N GLY A 55 -8.01 -3.80 8.62
CA GLY A 55 -9.06 -4.14 7.64
C GLY A 55 -8.75 -3.62 6.23
N ILE A 56 -8.17 -2.42 6.12
CA ILE A 56 -7.70 -1.87 4.84
C ILE A 56 -6.61 -2.76 4.25
N LEU A 57 -5.58 -3.11 5.03
CA LEU A 57 -4.52 -4.01 4.57
C LEU A 57 -5.08 -5.38 4.15
N ASP A 58 -6.00 -5.95 4.94
CA ASP A 58 -6.64 -7.22 4.63
C ASP A 58 -7.39 -7.15 3.28
N TYR A 59 -8.15 -6.08 3.03
CA TYR A 59 -8.87 -5.91 1.77
C TYR A 59 -7.93 -5.67 0.57
N ILE A 60 -6.86 -4.88 0.75
CA ILE A 60 -5.85 -4.66 -0.29
C ILE A 60 -5.24 -5.99 -0.74
N PHE A 61 -4.91 -6.88 0.20
CA PHE A 61 -4.20 -8.13 -0.10
C PHE A 61 -5.10 -9.36 -0.27
N SER A 62 -6.42 -9.23 -0.11
CA SER A 62 -7.36 -10.32 -0.36
C SER A 62 -7.65 -10.49 -1.86
N GLU A 63 -7.49 -11.71 -2.37
CA GLU A 63 -7.79 -12.05 -3.77
C GLU A 63 -9.30 -12.07 -4.04
N GLU A 64 -10.06 -12.58 -3.06
CA GLU A 64 -11.51 -12.69 -3.10
C GLU A 64 -12.16 -11.69 -2.13
N LYS A 65 -13.41 -11.35 -2.41
CA LYS A 65 -14.23 -10.52 -1.52
C LYS A 65 -14.47 -11.26 -0.21
N THR A 66 -14.20 -10.61 0.92
CA THR A 66 -14.47 -11.19 2.24
C THR A 66 -15.98 -11.20 2.53
N GLU A 67 -16.45 -12.19 3.29
CA GLU A 67 -17.89 -12.34 3.60
C GLU A 67 -18.49 -11.12 4.31
N ASP A 68 -17.68 -10.41 5.08
CA ASP A 68 -18.05 -9.26 5.90
C ASP A 68 -17.84 -7.90 5.20
N TYR A 69 -17.30 -7.88 3.97
CA TYR A 69 -16.98 -6.64 3.26
C TYR A 69 -18.17 -5.68 3.18
N ASP A 70 -19.34 -6.21 2.83
CA ASP A 70 -20.57 -5.40 2.65
C ASP A 70 -21.14 -4.84 3.96
N PHE A 71 -20.65 -5.31 5.11
CA PHE A 71 -21.09 -4.80 6.41
C PHE A 71 -20.49 -3.43 6.73
N GLY A 72 -19.32 -3.09 6.15
CA GLY A 72 -18.58 -1.87 6.46
C GLY A 72 -18.11 -1.07 5.26
N ALA A 73 -18.26 -1.56 4.02
CA ALA A 73 -17.78 -0.87 2.84
C ALA A 73 -18.80 0.13 2.27
N SER A 74 -18.33 1.34 1.97
CA SER A 74 -19.07 2.38 1.23
C SER A 74 -18.93 2.26 -0.29
N LYS A 75 -18.04 1.38 -0.77
CA LYS A 75 -17.67 1.17 -2.17
C LYS A 75 -17.85 -0.30 -2.57
N PRO A 76 -18.05 -0.61 -3.87
CA PRO A 76 -18.08 -2.00 -4.33
C PRO A 76 -16.73 -2.71 -4.16
N TRP A 77 -16.72 -4.03 -4.15
CA TRP A 77 -15.47 -4.78 -4.12
C TRP A 77 -14.65 -4.54 -5.39
N LEU A 78 -13.39 -4.15 -5.24
CA LEU A 78 -12.42 -4.07 -6.33
C LEU A 78 -11.66 -5.42 -6.43
N PRO A 79 -11.75 -6.18 -7.53
CA PRO A 79 -10.99 -7.42 -7.71
C PRO A 79 -9.48 -7.18 -7.82
N MET A 80 -8.67 -8.15 -7.36
CA MET A 80 -7.21 -8.07 -7.50
C MET A 80 -6.80 -8.34 -8.96
N THR A 81 -5.92 -7.50 -9.51
CA THR A 81 -5.39 -7.67 -10.87
C THR A 81 -4.22 -8.65 -10.89
N GLU A 82 -3.91 -9.21 -12.06
CA GLU A 82 -2.71 -10.04 -12.22
C GLU A 82 -1.42 -9.23 -12.00
N GLY A 83 -1.35 -7.97 -12.42
CA GLY A 83 -0.17 -7.13 -12.14
C GLY A 83 0.02 -6.83 -10.65
N PHE A 84 -1.06 -6.76 -9.85
CA PHE A 84 -0.94 -6.71 -8.39
C PHE A 84 -0.33 -8.01 -7.85
N LYS A 85 -0.83 -9.17 -8.27
CA LYS A 85 -0.30 -10.49 -7.87
C LYS A 85 1.17 -10.65 -8.25
N GLU A 86 1.54 -10.24 -9.46
CA GLU A 86 2.91 -10.25 -9.97
C GLU A 86 3.82 -9.31 -9.17
N TRP A 87 3.33 -8.15 -8.74
CA TRP A 87 4.07 -7.21 -7.90
C TRP A 87 4.28 -7.73 -6.48
N VAL A 88 3.31 -8.44 -5.91
CA VAL A 88 3.46 -9.13 -4.61
C VAL A 88 4.49 -10.25 -4.71
N ASN A 89 4.36 -11.11 -5.73
CA ASN A 89 5.23 -12.25 -6.01
C ASN A 89 5.51 -13.09 -4.73
N CYS A 90 6.73 -13.60 -4.58
CA CYS A 90 7.22 -14.29 -3.39
C CYS A 90 7.57 -13.37 -2.21
N LEU A 91 7.31 -12.05 -2.31
CA LEU A 91 7.70 -11.05 -1.32
C LEU A 91 6.50 -10.49 -0.53
N HIS A 92 5.51 -11.34 -0.24
CA HIS A 92 4.23 -10.93 0.35
C HIS A 92 4.38 -10.07 1.61
N SER A 93 5.19 -10.49 2.58
CA SER A 93 5.40 -9.72 3.81
C SER A 93 6.04 -8.35 3.57
N LEU A 94 6.98 -8.25 2.62
CA LEU A 94 7.58 -6.95 2.28
C LEU A 94 6.59 -6.05 1.55
N ALA A 95 5.76 -6.62 0.66
CA ALA A 95 4.70 -5.88 -0.01
C ALA A 95 3.71 -5.29 1.01
N GLN A 96 3.28 -6.07 2.01
CA GLN A 96 2.42 -5.58 3.08
C GLN A 96 3.07 -4.48 3.92
N MET A 97 4.35 -4.64 4.28
CA MET A 97 5.10 -3.62 5.04
C MET A 97 5.25 -2.33 4.26
N GLU A 98 5.58 -2.40 2.98
CA GLU A 98 5.74 -1.22 2.11
C GLU A 98 4.41 -0.47 1.95
N VAL A 99 3.31 -1.19 1.69
CA VAL A 99 1.96 -0.60 1.64
C VAL A 99 1.63 0.04 2.98
N ALA A 100 1.94 -0.61 4.11
CA ALA A 100 1.69 -0.03 5.43
C ALA A 100 2.41 1.31 5.64
N VAL A 101 3.68 1.43 5.21
CA VAL A 101 4.42 2.70 5.25
C VAL A 101 3.75 3.75 4.35
N TYR A 102 3.38 3.39 3.13
CA TYR A 102 2.70 4.28 2.21
C TYR A 102 1.36 4.79 2.75
N LEU A 103 0.54 3.90 3.33
CA LEU A 103 -0.76 4.27 3.90
C LEU A 103 -0.61 5.31 5.03
N LEU A 104 0.44 5.21 5.84
CA LEU A 104 0.68 6.08 6.98
C LEU A 104 1.34 7.41 6.61
N TYR A 105 2.24 7.40 5.62
CA TYR A 105 3.14 8.54 5.37
C TYR A 105 3.24 8.98 3.90
N GLY A 106 2.78 8.17 2.95
CA GLY A 106 2.96 8.40 1.51
C GLY A 106 1.71 8.87 0.75
N ARG A 107 0.52 8.75 1.34
CA ARG A 107 -0.77 9.10 0.69
C ARG A 107 -1.10 10.61 0.65
N SER A 108 -0.23 11.48 1.15
CA SER A 108 -0.53 12.91 1.24
C SER A 108 -0.55 13.60 -0.13
N GLU A 109 -1.70 14.13 -0.53
CA GLU A 109 -1.76 15.44 -1.23
C GLU A 109 -1.67 16.62 -0.25
N SER A 110 -1.53 16.37 1.06
CA SER A 110 -1.70 17.36 2.14
C SER A 110 -0.44 17.59 2.98
N VAL A 111 0.66 18.00 2.36
CA VAL A 111 1.50 19.07 2.94
C VAL A 111 2.12 19.91 1.81
N ALA A 112 1.28 20.68 1.11
CA ALA A 112 1.76 21.95 0.58
C ALA A 112 1.98 22.86 1.79
N VAL A 113 3.23 22.92 2.27
CA VAL A 113 3.67 23.99 3.16
C VAL A 113 3.77 25.25 2.30
N GLU A 114 2.80 26.16 2.44
CA GLU A 114 3.02 27.59 2.18
C GLU A 114 3.45 28.29 3.47
#